data_AF-A0A0A2HUI3-F1
#
_entry.id   AF-A0A0A2HUI3-F1
#
_cell.length_a   1.000
_cell.length_b   1.000
_cell.length_c   1.000
_cell.angle_alpha   90.00
_cell.angle_beta   90.00
_cell.angle_gamma   90.00
#
_symmetry.space_group_name_H-M   'P 1'
#
loop_
_entity.id
_entity.type
_entity.pdbx_description
1 polymer ?
#
loop_
_entity_poly.entity_id
_entity_poly.type
_entity_poly.pdbx_seq_one_letter_code
_entity_poly.pdbx_strand_id
1 'polypeptide(L)'
;MAFNLKRRLYESLPVAVKRSVCLVPFPWLAGRAYRTVYQRRLWFDRADHAELRAWQERELGQVLRFAVDQVPAYQHLRARVEQQPPFEALQFFPLLDKDTVQADQSRYLPRDFQRIPHYETTTGGTSGNQLKIYVDDCSQAVETAFMHRQWARVCIASGRGSAIRRVIARRPSAAWRFPISGRGCSGSTTRSTTNCSFRRST
;
A
#
# COMPACT_ATOMS: atom_id res chain seq x y z
N MET A 1 2.96 -3.21 -17.86
CA MET A 1 2.20 -2.05 -18.36
C MET A 1 2.16 -1.02 -17.25
N ALA A 2 2.85 0.10 -17.46
CA ALA A 2 3.05 1.14 -16.45
C ALA A 2 1.72 1.64 -15.88
N PHE A 3 1.69 1.89 -14.57
CA PHE A 3 0.47 2.28 -13.85
C PHE A 3 -0.20 3.51 -14.51
N ASN A 4 0.62 4.51 -14.86
CA ASN A 4 0.17 5.75 -15.49
C ASN A 4 -0.57 5.52 -16.81
N LEU A 5 -0.17 4.51 -17.59
CA LEU A 5 -0.83 4.18 -18.85
C LEU A 5 -2.22 3.57 -18.61
N LYS A 6 -2.34 2.67 -17.64
CA LYS A 6 -3.64 2.08 -17.26
C LYS A 6 -4.62 3.16 -16.80
N ARG A 7 -4.13 4.11 -16.00
CA ARG A 7 -4.92 5.24 -15.50
C ARG A 7 -5.41 6.12 -16.65
N ARG A 8 -4.52 6.56 -17.55
CA ARG A 8 -4.90 7.39 -18.72
C ARG A 8 -5.90 6.68 -19.62
N LEU A 9 -5.69 5.39 -19.89
CA LEU A 9 -6.63 4.59 -20.68
C LEU A 9 -8.00 4.55 -19.99
N TYR A 10 -8.05 4.22 -18.70
CA TYR A 10 -9.31 4.21 -17.96
C TYR A 10 -10.00 5.58 -17.96
N GLU A 11 -9.25 6.67 -17.75
CA GLU A 11 -9.79 8.03 -17.74
C GLU A 11 -10.38 8.42 -19.10
N SER A 12 -9.75 8.00 -20.20
CA SER A 12 -10.19 8.27 -21.57
C SER A 12 -11.44 7.48 -22.02
N LEU A 13 -11.82 6.41 -21.32
CA LEU A 13 -12.95 5.58 -21.74
C LEU A 13 -14.31 6.29 -21.56
N PRO A 14 -15.26 6.11 -22.51
CA PRO A 14 -16.64 6.56 -22.36
C PRO A 14 -17.32 5.96 -21.13
N VAL A 15 -18.28 6.68 -20.55
CA VAL A 15 -19.00 6.25 -19.32
C VAL A 15 -19.67 4.88 -19.48
N ALA A 16 -20.21 4.59 -20.67
CA ALA A 16 -20.81 3.30 -20.98
C ALA A 16 -19.79 2.14 -20.81
N VAL A 17 -18.58 2.31 -21.33
CA VAL A 17 -17.51 1.30 -21.23
C VAL A 17 -17.03 1.18 -19.78
N LYS A 18 -16.88 2.30 -19.06
CA LYS A 18 -16.52 2.29 -17.63
C LYS A 18 -17.52 1.48 -16.79
N ARG A 19 -18.82 1.52 -17.12
CA ARG A 19 -19.85 0.71 -16.45
C ARG A 19 -19.69 -0.78 -16.76
N SER A 20 -19.32 -1.15 -17.98
CA SER A 20 -19.08 -2.55 -18.36
C SER A 20 -17.84 -3.13 -17.68
N VAL A 21 -16.81 -2.32 -17.43
CA VAL A 21 -15.61 -2.74 -16.67
C VAL A 21 -15.98 -3.24 -15.26
N CYS A 22 -17.09 -2.77 -14.67
CA CYS A 22 -17.57 -3.24 -13.37
C CYS A 22 -18.04 -4.71 -13.36
N LEU A 23 -18.29 -5.30 -14.53
CA LEU A 23 -18.66 -6.72 -14.65
C LEU A 23 -17.44 -7.64 -14.55
N VAL A 24 -16.24 -7.11 -14.78
CA VAL A 24 -14.99 -7.86 -14.66
C VAL A 24 -14.62 -7.99 -13.18
N PRO A 25 -14.36 -9.20 -12.66
CA PRO A 25 -13.91 -9.37 -11.28
C PRO A 25 -12.68 -8.52 -11.00
N PHE A 26 -12.72 -7.74 -9.90
CA PHE A 26 -11.62 -6.85 -9.52
C PHE A 26 -10.23 -7.52 -9.49
N PRO A 27 -10.06 -8.76 -9.01
CA PRO A 27 -8.75 -9.43 -9.03
C PRO A 27 -8.16 -9.60 -10.43
N TRP A 28 -8.98 -9.65 -11.48
CA TRP A 28 -8.52 -9.74 -12.86
C TRP A 28 -8.06 -8.37 -13.36
N LEU A 29 -8.84 -7.32 -13.08
CA LEU A 29 -8.52 -5.93 -13.42
C LEU A 29 -7.25 -5.44 -12.71
N ALA A 30 -7.11 -5.72 -11.42
CA ALA A 30 -5.97 -5.30 -10.60
C ALA A 30 -4.67 -6.05 -10.95
N GLY A 31 -4.77 -7.22 -11.60
CA GLY A 31 -3.63 -7.96 -12.11
C GLY A 31 -2.97 -8.91 -11.09
N ARG A 32 -1.84 -9.49 -11.50
CA ARG A 32 -1.15 -10.58 -10.77
C ARG A 32 -0.65 -10.15 -9.39
N ALA A 33 0.00 -8.98 -9.28
CA ALA A 33 0.55 -8.49 -8.02
C ALA A 33 -0.51 -8.39 -6.91
N TYR A 34 -1.68 -7.81 -7.25
CA TYR A 34 -2.84 -7.79 -6.35
C TYR A 34 -3.24 -9.20 -5.93
N ARG A 35 -3.42 -10.13 -6.88
CA ARG A 35 -3.87 -11.50 -6.58
C ARG A 35 -2.89 -12.22 -5.66
N THR A 36 -1.60 -12.13 -5.94
CA THR A 36 -0.55 -12.76 -5.13
C THR A 36 -0.58 -12.28 -3.69
N VAL A 37 -0.69 -10.96 -3.46
CA VAL A 37 -0.75 -10.41 -2.10
C VAL A 37 -2.08 -10.74 -1.41
N TYR A 38 -3.19 -10.58 -2.13
CA TYR A 38 -4.53 -10.80 -1.59
C TYR A 38 -4.79 -12.28 -1.24
N GLN A 39 -4.32 -13.23 -2.05
CA GLN A 39 -4.51 -14.67 -1.80
C GLN A 39 -3.78 -15.16 -0.54
N ARG A 40 -2.64 -14.54 -0.19
CA ARG A 40 -1.91 -14.85 1.05
C ARG A 40 -2.68 -14.48 2.32
N ARG A 41 -3.79 -13.72 2.20
CA ARG A 41 -4.63 -13.30 3.33
C ARG A 41 -4.96 -14.46 4.27
N LEU A 42 -5.51 -15.56 3.74
CA LEU A 42 -6.01 -16.65 4.57
C LEU A 42 -4.91 -17.30 5.40
N TRP A 43 -3.71 -17.40 4.82
CA TRP A 43 -2.54 -17.89 5.54
C TRP A 43 -2.16 -16.93 6.67
N PHE A 44 -1.98 -15.64 6.40
CA PHE A 44 -1.66 -14.67 7.47
C PHE A 44 -2.76 -14.47 8.53
N ASP A 45 -4.01 -14.81 8.23
CA ASP A 45 -5.11 -14.77 9.20
C ASP A 45 -5.04 -15.97 10.18
N ARG A 46 -4.30 -17.03 9.84
CA ARG A 46 -4.22 -18.29 10.59
C ARG A 46 -2.82 -18.66 11.07
N ALA A 47 -1.79 -18.07 10.47
CA ALA A 47 -0.41 -18.38 10.75
C ALA A 47 -0.08 -18.08 12.21
N ASP A 48 0.67 -18.99 12.83
CA ASP A 48 1.14 -18.79 14.19
C ASP A 48 2.34 -17.82 14.24
N HIS A 49 2.79 -17.49 15.45
CA HIS A 49 3.88 -16.56 15.64
C HIS A 49 5.21 -17.04 15.03
N ALA A 50 5.49 -18.35 15.07
CA ALA A 50 6.74 -18.91 14.56
C ALA A 50 6.76 -18.87 13.02
N GLU A 51 5.65 -19.24 12.39
CA GLU A 51 5.46 -19.17 10.93
C GLU A 51 5.57 -17.73 10.42
N LEU A 52 4.94 -16.77 11.12
CA LEU A 52 5.03 -15.35 10.79
C LEU A 52 6.45 -14.83 10.92
N ARG A 53 7.17 -15.22 11.99
CA ARG A 53 8.55 -14.80 12.21
C ARG A 53 9.50 -15.35 11.15
N ALA A 54 9.38 -16.63 10.81
CA ALA A 54 10.16 -17.24 9.74
C ALA A 54 9.89 -16.58 8.37
N TRP A 55 8.63 -16.22 8.10
CA TRP A 55 8.28 -15.49 6.89
C TRP A 55 8.92 -14.10 6.87
N GLN A 56 8.80 -13.33 7.96
CA GLN A 56 9.39 -11.99 8.08
C GLN A 56 10.90 -12.04 7.88
N GLU A 57 11.58 -13.01 8.50
CA GLU A 57 13.02 -13.18 8.37
C GLU A 57 13.44 -13.45 6.92
N ARG A 58 12.72 -14.34 6.24
CA ARG A 58 13.00 -14.67 4.83
C ARG A 58 12.82 -13.46 3.91
N GLU A 59 11.73 -12.71 4.07
CA GLU A 59 11.48 -11.53 3.24
C GLU A 59 12.47 -10.40 3.57
N LEU A 60 12.77 -10.18 4.86
CA LEU A 60 13.81 -9.24 5.29
C LEU A 60 15.16 -9.59 4.65
N GLY A 61 15.57 -10.85 4.68
CA GLY A 61 16.81 -11.29 4.05
C GLY A 61 16.85 -11.04 2.54
N GLN A 62 15.72 -11.13 1.83
CA GLN A 62 15.66 -10.76 0.40
C GLN A 62 15.88 -9.25 0.21
N VAL A 63 15.24 -8.42 1.05
CA VAL A 63 15.38 -6.96 0.99
C VAL A 63 16.81 -6.52 1.32
N LEU A 64 17.41 -7.06 2.38
CA LEU A 64 18.78 -6.71 2.79
C LEU A 64 19.81 -7.11 1.74
N ARG A 65 19.67 -8.31 1.15
CA ARG A 65 20.53 -8.75 0.04
C ARG A 65 20.41 -7.82 -1.16
N PHE A 66 19.18 -7.51 -1.58
CA PHE A 66 18.96 -6.54 -2.65
C PHE A 66 19.60 -5.19 -2.34
N ALA A 67 19.52 -4.70 -1.09
CA ALA A 67 20.10 -3.43 -0.70
C ALA A 67 21.63 -3.43 -0.82
N VAL A 68 22.34 -4.43 -0.26
CA VAL A 68 23.81 -4.51 -0.35
C VAL A 68 24.29 -4.88 -1.76
N ASP A 69 23.44 -5.52 -2.54
CA ASP A 69 23.70 -5.82 -3.94
C ASP A 69 23.61 -4.58 -4.79
N GLN A 70 22.47 -3.89 -4.77
CA GLN A 70 22.13 -2.91 -5.78
C GLN A 70 22.29 -1.47 -5.33
N VAL A 71 22.24 -1.16 -4.03
CA VAL A 71 22.22 0.21 -3.54
C VAL A 71 23.62 0.64 -3.06
N PRO A 72 24.28 1.60 -3.73
CA PRO A 72 25.65 2.03 -3.40
C PRO A 72 25.86 2.40 -1.93
N ALA A 73 24.88 3.05 -1.28
CA ALA A 73 24.95 3.41 0.13
C ALA A 73 25.24 2.22 1.05
N TYR A 74 24.76 1.02 0.71
CA TYR A 74 24.78 -0.15 1.60
C TYR A 74 25.75 -1.25 1.19
N GLN A 75 26.47 -1.11 0.08
CA GLN A 75 27.38 -2.16 -0.41
C GLN A 75 28.43 -2.58 0.64
N HIS A 76 28.90 -1.63 1.45
CA HIS A 76 29.85 -1.89 2.53
C HIS A 76 29.33 -2.84 3.63
N LEU A 77 28.01 -3.07 3.71
CA LEU A 77 27.37 -3.98 4.67
C LEU A 77 27.23 -5.41 4.15
N ARG A 78 27.67 -5.72 2.92
CA ARG A 78 27.52 -7.05 2.30
C ARG A 78 27.99 -8.18 3.20
N ALA A 79 29.19 -8.07 3.76
CA ALA A 79 29.75 -9.09 4.63
C ALA A 79 28.87 -9.36 5.86
N ARG A 80 28.24 -8.32 6.43
CA ARG A 80 27.32 -8.46 7.57
C ARG A 80 26.06 -9.22 7.18
N VAL A 81 25.48 -8.91 6.02
CA VAL A 81 24.28 -9.56 5.50
C VAL A 81 24.52 -11.04 5.15
N GLU A 82 25.73 -11.39 4.69
CA GLU A 82 26.08 -12.77 4.35
C GLU A 82 26.43 -13.63 5.59
N GLN A 83 26.95 -13.02 6.65
CA GLN A 83 27.44 -13.72 7.83
C GLN A 83 26.40 -13.84 8.96
N GLN A 84 25.37 -12.98 8.98
CA GLN A 84 24.42 -12.92 10.09
C GLN A 84 22.98 -13.21 9.66
N PRO A 85 22.15 -13.73 10.58
CA PRO A 85 20.70 -13.80 10.39
C PRO A 85 20.12 -12.43 10.01
N PRO A 86 19.08 -12.36 9.16
CA PRO A 86 18.54 -11.09 8.66
C PRO A 86 18.17 -10.07 9.74
N PHE A 87 17.61 -10.51 10.87
CA PHE A 87 17.26 -9.62 11.97
C PHE A 87 18.48 -9.02 12.68
N GLU A 88 19.58 -9.77 12.77
CA GLU A 88 20.84 -9.29 13.36
C GLU A 88 21.56 -8.37 12.36
N ALA A 89 21.61 -8.76 11.09
CA ALA A 89 22.18 -7.95 10.01
C ALA A 89 21.50 -6.58 9.89
N LEU A 90 20.19 -6.49 10.14
CA LEU A 90 19.43 -5.23 10.11
C LEU A 90 19.99 -4.18 11.09
N GLN A 91 20.58 -4.60 12.22
CA GLN A 91 21.08 -3.68 13.25
C GLN A 91 22.29 -2.85 12.77
N PHE A 92 22.98 -3.30 11.72
CA PHE A 92 24.10 -2.57 11.13
C PHE A 92 23.67 -1.51 10.12
N PHE A 93 22.40 -1.50 9.70
CA PHE A 93 21.90 -0.49 8.76
C PHE A 93 21.68 0.82 9.51
N PRO A 94 22.20 1.95 8.97
CA PRO A 94 21.99 3.24 9.58
C PRO A 94 20.52 3.63 9.52
N LEU A 95 20.05 4.31 10.57
CA LEU A 95 18.76 4.99 10.52
C LEU A 95 18.82 6.09 9.47
N LEU A 96 17.86 6.09 8.56
CA LEU A 96 17.75 7.11 7.52
C LEU A 96 16.76 8.20 7.95
N ASP A 97 17.23 9.44 7.93
CA ASP A 97 16.39 10.62 7.96
C ASP A 97 16.17 11.18 6.54
N LYS A 98 15.22 12.10 6.44
CA LYS A 98 14.82 12.71 5.18
C LYS A 98 15.94 13.57 4.57
N ASP A 99 16.66 14.32 5.39
CA ASP A 99 17.64 15.31 4.94
C ASP A 99 18.88 14.59 4.36
N THR A 100 19.31 13.51 5.01
CA THR A 100 20.38 12.62 4.54
C THR A 100 20.08 12.07 3.14
N VAL A 101 18.85 11.61 2.90
CA VAL A 101 18.45 11.09 1.58
C VAL A 101 18.32 12.22 0.54
N GLN A 102 17.89 13.41 0.94
CA GLN A 102 17.78 14.56 0.03
C GLN A 102 19.15 15.11 -0.39
N ALA A 103 20.14 15.07 0.50
CA ALA A 103 21.48 15.56 0.24
C ALA A 103 22.21 14.75 -0.86
N ASP A 104 22.04 13.42 -0.87
CA ASP A 104 22.60 12.55 -1.91
C ASP A 104 21.67 11.38 -2.24
N GLN A 105 20.57 11.69 -2.91
CA GLN A 105 19.58 10.70 -3.30
C GLN A 105 20.16 9.63 -4.25
N SER A 106 21.12 10.01 -5.10
CA SER A 106 21.69 9.14 -6.13
C SER A 106 22.34 7.88 -5.54
N ARG A 107 22.96 8.02 -4.36
CA ARG A 107 23.62 6.93 -3.64
C ARG A 107 22.65 5.90 -3.06
N TYR A 108 21.39 6.28 -2.88
CA TYR A 108 20.31 5.41 -2.40
C TYR A 108 19.50 4.76 -3.53
N LEU A 109 19.80 5.07 -4.79
CA LEU A 109 19.16 4.42 -5.92
C LEU A 109 19.88 3.12 -6.31
N PRO A 110 19.15 2.08 -6.73
CA PRO A 110 19.74 0.86 -7.29
C PRO A 110 20.65 1.16 -8.50
N ARG A 111 21.75 0.43 -8.68
CA ARG A 111 22.60 0.57 -9.88
C ARG A 111 21.83 0.30 -11.19
N ASP A 112 20.92 -0.68 -11.17
CA ASP A 112 20.06 -1.02 -12.30
C ASP A 112 18.72 -0.25 -12.30
N PHE A 113 18.68 0.94 -11.71
CA PHE A 113 17.44 1.71 -11.54
C PHE A 113 16.65 1.89 -12.84
N GLN A 114 17.32 2.11 -13.97
CA GLN A 114 16.70 2.27 -15.30
C GLN A 114 15.99 1.00 -15.81
N ARG A 115 16.32 -0.18 -15.28
CA ARG A 115 15.74 -1.47 -15.68
C ARG A 115 14.57 -1.88 -14.80
N ILE A 116 14.37 -1.23 -13.67
CA ILE A 116 13.32 -1.52 -12.69
C ILE A 116 12.10 -0.66 -13.06
N PRO A 117 10.93 -1.22 -13.39
CA PRO A 117 9.74 -0.41 -13.70
C PRO A 117 9.22 0.34 -12.47
N HIS A 118 9.33 1.66 -12.49
CA HIS A 118 8.94 2.55 -11.39
C HIS A 118 8.30 3.85 -11.90
N TYR A 119 7.68 4.60 -11.01
CA TYR A 119 7.25 5.97 -11.24
C TYR A 119 7.69 6.87 -10.08
N GLU A 120 7.98 8.13 -10.40
CA GLU A 120 8.31 9.16 -9.41
C GLU A 120 7.04 9.68 -8.74
N THR A 121 7.11 9.87 -7.42
CA THR A 121 6.13 10.62 -6.64
C THR A 121 6.85 11.45 -5.59
N THR A 122 6.20 12.50 -5.08
CA THR A 122 6.77 13.31 -4.00
C THR A 122 6.02 13.12 -2.70
N THR A 123 6.72 13.30 -1.58
CA THR A 123 6.07 13.39 -0.27
C THR A 123 5.24 14.68 -0.19
N GLY A 124 4.01 14.58 0.30
CA GLY A 124 3.16 15.76 0.51
C GLY A 124 3.73 16.71 1.57
N GLY A 125 3.75 18.01 1.27
CA GLY A 125 4.18 19.06 2.19
C GLY A 125 4.16 20.42 1.51
N THR A 126 3.66 21.44 2.22
CA THR A 126 3.56 22.85 1.77
C THR A 126 4.87 23.62 1.94
N SER A 127 5.89 23.05 2.60
CA SER A 127 7.14 23.72 2.97
C SER A 127 8.21 23.75 1.86
N GLY A 128 7.88 23.40 0.62
CA GLY A 128 8.81 23.43 -0.52
C GLY A 128 9.91 22.35 -0.52
N ASN A 129 10.25 21.78 0.65
CA ASN A 129 11.24 20.72 0.76
C ASN A 129 10.59 19.32 0.57
N GLN A 130 10.18 18.99 -0.66
CA GLN A 130 9.57 17.70 -0.96
C GLN A 130 10.65 16.63 -1.25
N LEU A 131 10.51 15.44 -0.66
CA LEU A 131 11.36 14.31 -0.99
C LEU A 131 10.75 13.60 -2.21
N LYS A 132 11.57 13.45 -3.25
CA LYS A 132 11.25 12.58 -4.39
C LYS A 132 11.44 11.14 -3.97
N ILE A 133 10.46 10.29 -4.24
CA ILE A 133 10.54 8.85 -4.01
C ILE A 133 10.12 8.13 -5.29
N TYR A 134 10.75 6.99 -5.53
CA TYR A 134 10.46 6.16 -6.70
C TYR A 134 9.76 4.90 -6.24
N VAL A 135 8.62 4.63 -6.84
CA VAL A 135 7.71 3.58 -6.40
C VAL A 135 7.51 2.60 -7.54
N ASP A 136 7.58 1.31 -7.23
CA ASP A 136 7.34 0.25 -8.21
C ASP A 136 5.97 0.38 -8.88
N ASP A 137 5.91 0.06 -10.17
CA ASP A 137 4.68 0.08 -10.96
C ASP A 137 3.54 -0.78 -10.38
N CYS A 138 3.89 -1.80 -9.59
CA CYS A 138 2.93 -2.71 -8.97
C CYS A 138 2.47 -2.27 -7.57
N SER A 139 3.10 -1.24 -6.99
CA SER A 139 2.89 -0.83 -5.59
C SER A 139 1.42 -0.54 -5.28
N GLN A 140 0.71 0.15 -6.17
CA GLN A 140 -0.71 0.45 -5.97
C GLN A 140 -1.59 -0.80 -5.94
N ALA A 141 -1.26 -1.81 -6.75
CA ALA A 141 -1.99 -3.08 -6.75
C ALA A 141 -1.74 -3.84 -5.43
N VAL A 142 -0.51 -3.77 -4.92
CA VAL A 142 -0.13 -4.34 -3.62
C VAL A 142 -0.83 -3.62 -2.47
N GLU A 143 -0.79 -2.28 -2.43
CA GLU A 143 -1.46 -1.45 -1.43
C GLU A 143 -2.97 -1.71 -1.42
N THR A 144 -3.60 -1.76 -2.60
CA THR A 144 -5.03 -2.06 -2.71
C THR A 144 -5.38 -3.44 -2.15
N ALA A 145 -4.51 -4.44 -2.37
CA ALA A 145 -4.69 -5.78 -1.79
C ALA A 145 -4.65 -5.76 -0.26
N PHE A 146 -3.72 -4.98 0.32
CA PHE A 146 -3.64 -4.77 1.77
C PHE A 146 -4.89 -4.08 2.31
N MET A 147 -5.34 -2.99 1.68
CA MET A 147 -6.55 -2.27 2.08
C MET A 147 -7.80 -3.16 2.03
N HIS A 148 -7.97 -3.93 0.95
CA HIS A 148 -9.08 -4.88 0.82
C HIS A 148 -9.03 -5.97 1.88
N ARG A 149 -7.84 -6.48 2.22
CA ARG A 149 -7.66 -7.43 3.32
C ARG A 149 -8.06 -6.82 4.66
N GLN A 150 -7.63 -5.59 4.96
CA GLN A 150 -7.99 -4.89 6.19
C GLN A 150 -9.51 -4.68 6.29
N TRP A 151 -10.14 -4.19 5.22
CA TRP A 151 -11.60 -4.00 5.19
C TRP A 151 -12.36 -5.32 5.32
N ALA A 152 -11.87 -6.41 4.71
CA ALA A 152 -12.52 -7.71 4.87
C ALA A 152 -12.56 -8.14 6.35
N ARG A 153 -11.52 -7.87 7.14
CA ARG A 153 -11.52 -8.18 8.58
C ARG A 153 -12.50 -7.29 9.36
N VAL A 154 -12.46 -5.97 9.14
CA VAL A 154 -13.28 -5.00 9.90
C VAL A 154 -14.77 -5.07 9.52
N CYS A 155 -15.10 -5.35 8.26
CA CYS A 155 -16.48 -5.37 7.77
C CYS A 155 -17.21 -6.70 8.01
N ILE A 156 -16.48 -7.82 8.12
CA ILE A 156 -17.07 -9.09 8.58
C ILE A 156 -17.40 -8.99 10.07
N ALA A 157 -16.52 -8.37 10.87
CA ALA A 157 -16.71 -8.24 12.32
C ALA A 157 -17.85 -7.28 12.72
N SER A 158 -18.16 -6.28 11.90
CA SER A 158 -19.13 -5.23 12.25
C SER A 158 -20.57 -5.51 11.78
N GLY A 159 -20.87 -6.67 11.18
CA GLY A 159 -22.20 -6.98 10.62
C GLY A 159 -22.66 -6.03 9.49
N ARG A 160 -21.82 -5.06 9.09
CA ARG A 160 -22.09 -4.03 8.07
C ARG A 160 -21.40 -4.35 6.74
N GLY A 161 -21.20 -5.64 6.44
CA GLY A 161 -20.54 -6.12 5.22
C GLY A 161 -21.19 -5.63 3.91
N SER A 162 -22.44 -5.15 3.97
CA SER A 162 -23.18 -4.57 2.85
C SER A 162 -22.83 -3.10 2.55
N ALA A 163 -22.23 -2.35 3.49
CA ALA A 163 -21.99 -0.92 3.31
C ALA A 163 -20.83 -0.61 2.35
N ILE A 164 -19.69 -1.32 2.46
CA ILE A 164 -18.56 -1.12 1.54
C ILE A 164 -18.83 -1.74 0.16
N ARG A 165 -19.53 -2.89 0.11
CA ARG A 165 -19.99 -3.48 -1.16
C ARG A 165 -20.88 -2.50 -1.93
N ARG A 166 -21.67 -1.67 -1.23
CA ARG A 166 -22.53 -0.63 -1.81
C ARG A 166 -21.77 0.65 -2.17
N VAL A 167 -20.71 1.02 -1.46
CA VAL A 167 -19.84 2.19 -1.81
C VAL A 167 -18.98 1.89 -3.05
N ILE A 168 -18.40 0.70 -3.15
CA ILE A 168 -17.65 0.27 -4.34
C ILE A 168 -18.57 0.14 -5.56
N ALA A 169 -19.83 -0.30 -5.36
CA ALA A 169 -20.80 -0.46 -6.45
C ALA A 169 -21.50 0.85 -6.90
N ARG A 170 -21.70 1.84 -6.01
CA ARG A 170 -22.47 3.07 -6.34
C ARG A 170 -21.65 4.21 -6.95
N ARG A 171 -20.32 4.19 -6.89
CA ARG A 171 -19.46 5.22 -7.53
C ARG A 171 -18.25 4.59 -8.25
N PRO A 172 -18.43 4.10 -9.50
CA PRO A 172 -17.37 3.43 -10.26
C PRO A 172 -16.16 4.32 -10.59
N SER A 173 -16.37 5.63 -10.69
CA SER A 173 -15.30 6.62 -10.87
C SER A 173 -14.46 6.86 -9.61
N ALA A 174 -14.95 6.43 -8.44
CA ALA A 174 -14.24 6.55 -7.17
C ALA A 174 -13.32 5.37 -6.86
N ALA A 175 -13.52 4.21 -7.50
CA ALA A 175 -12.58 3.08 -7.40
C ALA A 175 -11.17 3.41 -7.93
N TRP A 176 -11.05 4.48 -8.73
CA TRP A 176 -9.80 5.04 -9.23
C TRP A 176 -9.46 6.42 -8.63
N ARG A 177 -10.34 7.01 -7.83
CA ARG A 177 -10.02 8.19 -7.01
C ARG A 177 -9.68 7.71 -5.62
N PHE A 178 -8.42 7.38 -5.40
CA PHE A 178 -7.87 7.31 -4.05
C PHE A 178 -8.08 8.68 -3.36
N PRO A 179 -8.75 8.76 -2.21
CA PRO A 179 -8.60 9.90 -1.34
C PRO A 179 -7.29 9.69 -0.56
N ILE A 180 -6.22 10.37 -1.00
CA ILE A 180 -4.96 10.49 -0.23
C ILE A 180 -5.18 11.31 1.06
N SER A 181 -6.33 11.95 1.24
CA SER A 181 -6.70 12.60 2.50
C SER A 181 -7.44 11.63 3.42
N GLY A 182 -6.86 11.32 4.58
CA GLY A 182 -7.48 10.62 5.70
C GLY A 182 -8.69 11.36 6.29
N ARG A 183 -9.77 11.50 5.53
CA ARG A 183 -11.09 11.78 6.08
C ARG A 183 -11.74 10.44 6.36
N GLY A 184 -11.64 10.04 7.62
CA GLY A 184 -12.48 8.99 8.18
C GLY A 184 -13.94 9.26 7.82
N CYS A 185 -14.70 8.18 7.69
CA CYS A 185 -16.13 8.18 7.42
C CYS A 185 -16.88 9.09 8.41
N SER A 186 -17.05 10.37 8.11
CA SER A 186 -18.11 11.19 8.68
C SER A 186 -19.40 10.80 7.95
N GLY A 187 -20.08 9.81 8.52
CA GLY A 187 -21.47 9.54 8.18
C GLY A 187 -22.26 10.82 8.46
N SER A 188 -22.82 11.40 7.41
CA SER A 188 -23.90 12.37 7.53
C SER A 188 -25.11 11.65 8.13
N THR A 189 -25.20 11.66 9.47
CA THR A 189 -26.40 11.24 10.18
C THR A 189 -27.48 12.27 9.87
N THR A 190 -28.40 11.93 8.96
CA THR A 190 -29.73 12.53 8.91
C THR A 190 -30.32 12.45 10.31
N ARG A 191 -30.44 13.61 10.97
CA ARG A 191 -31.15 13.77 12.24
C ARG A 191 -32.60 13.33 12.04
N SER A 192 -32.93 12.13 12.49
CA SER A 192 -34.28 11.84 12.98
C SER A 192 -34.34 12.31 14.43
N THR A 193 -35.08 13.38 14.65
CA THR A 193 -35.42 13.94 15.94
C THR A 193 -36.17 12.91 16.77
N THR A 194 -35.53 12.38 17.81
CA THR A 194 -36.25 11.78 18.94
C THR A 194 -35.62 12.31 20.23
N ASN A 195 -36.40 13.11 20.94
CA ASN A 195 -36.09 13.67 22.25
C ASN A 195 -35.77 12.56 23.27
N CYS A 196 -34.61 12.65 23.91
CA CYS A 196 -34.39 12.02 25.21
C CYS A 196 -33.90 13.10 26.18
N SER A 197 -34.83 13.60 26.99
CA SER A 197 -34.60 14.51 28.10
C SER A 197 -33.79 13.83 29.20
N PHE A 198 -32.63 14.39 29.51
CA PHE A 198 -31.75 13.98 30.60
C PHE A 198 -32.29 14.54 31.93
N ARG A 199 -32.81 13.67 32.80
CA ARG A 199 -33.20 14.03 34.17
C ARG A 199 -31.96 13.89 35.07
N ARG A 200 -31.42 15.01 35.55
CA ARG A 200 -30.46 15.03 36.65
C ARG A 200 -31.22 14.79 37.94
N SER A 201 -30.79 13.83 38.74
CA SER A 201 -31.09 13.76 40.16
C SER A 201 -29.77 13.93 40.90
N THR A 202 -29.83 14.90 41.82
CA THR A 202 -28.89 15.27 42.88
C THR A 202 -28.34 14.08 43.65
#